data_AF-A0A951YQW2-F1
#
_entry.id   AF-A0A951YQW2-F1
#
_cell.length_a   1.000
_cell.length_b   1.000
_cell.length_c   1.000
_cell.angle_alpha   90.00
_cell.angle_beta   90.00
_cell.angle_gamma   90.00
#
_symmetry.space_group_name_H-M   'P 1'
#
loop_
_entity.id
_entity.type
_entity.pdbx_description
1 polymer ?
#
loop_
_entity_poly.entity_id
_entity_poly.type
_entity_poly.pdbx_seq_one_letter_code
_entity_poly.pdbx_strand_id
1 'polypeptide(L)'
;MDEEQVKRPLDDSELQAVVGGAGSASTMEQLAASGDIQTLMQMVTAERAALLDTQMTDQVRQVQARNDTIAALNDGVSGLQGLLDQFTDDQGNVDPAMTISLDQARAGFAGLDGFLERHGLGELDRDHSGAISADELTTMIDAAHQQVASASAEQQMDMLRLQSLMNKRNESFDMMRQFSRQTDDSRESIIRNI
;
A
#
# COMPACT_ATOMS: atom_id res chain seq x y z
N MET A 1 41.44 14.53 47.25
CA MET A 1 42.78 13.94 47.29
C MET A 1 42.67 12.46 47.04
N ASP A 2 43.22 11.84 46.02
CA ASP A 2 43.78 12.23 44.72
C ASP A 2 44.21 10.88 44.17
N GLU A 3 43.55 10.36 43.13
CA GLU A 3 44.17 9.35 42.28
C GLU A 3 43.61 9.53 40.87
N GLU A 4 44.18 10.57 40.26
CA GLU A 4 44.18 10.87 38.84
C GLU A 4 44.68 9.63 38.09
N GLN A 5 43.76 8.89 37.45
CA GLN A 5 44.12 7.93 36.43
C GLN A 5 44.71 8.69 35.25
N VAL A 6 46.02 8.93 35.33
CA VAL A 6 46.82 9.48 34.23
C VAL A 6 46.70 8.51 33.07
N LYS A 7 45.80 8.85 32.14
CA LYS A 7 45.64 8.20 30.84
C LYS A 7 46.95 8.41 30.08
N ARG A 8 47.86 7.46 30.23
CA ARG A 8 49.14 7.47 29.50
C ARG A 8 48.80 7.52 28.01
N PRO A 9 49.42 8.42 27.24
CA PRO A 9 49.30 8.36 25.79
C PRO A 9 49.81 6.98 25.35
N LEU A 10 49.01 6.29 24.55
CA LEU A 10 49.38 5.02 23.90
C LEU A 10 50.78 5.18 23.32
N ASP A 11 51.69 4.28 23.66
CA ASP A 11 53.04 4.35 23.12
C ASP A 11 53.04 3.97 21.62
N ASP A 12 54.02 4.46 20.87
CA ASP A 12 54.10 4.21 19.43
C ASP A 12 54.22 2.71 19.08
N SER A 13 54.57 1.86 20.06
CA SER A 13 54.63 0.40 19.88
C SER A 13 53.24 -0.25 19.97
N GLU A 14 52.37 0.25 20.85
CA GLU A 14 50.96 -0.14 20.97
C GLU A 14 50.14 0.37 19.77
N LEU A 15 50.43 1.58 19.27
CA LEU A 15 49.85 2.07 18.01
C LEU A 15 50.33 1.27 16.79
N GLN A 16 51.58 0.82 16.78
CA GLN A 16 52.12 -0.02 15.71
C GLN A 16 51.62 -1.47 15.75
N ALA A 17 51.17 -1.98 16.90
CA ALA A 17 50.46 -3.25 16.97
C ALA A 17 49.02 -3.16 16.43
N VAL A 18 48.35 -2.01 16.61
CA VAL A 18 47.01 -1.74 16.04
C VAL A 18 47.09 -1.46 14.53
N VAL A 19 48.16 -0.83 14.05
CA VAL A 19 48.37 -0.51 12.62
C VAL A 19 49.12 -1.63 11.86
N GLY A 20 49.85 -2.50 12.56
CA GLY A 20 50.59 -3.64 12.00
C GLY A 20 49.74 -4.86 11.66
N GLY A 21 48.43 -4.81 11.94
CA GLY A 21 47.43 -5.75 11.43
C GLY A 21 47.14 -5.53 9.94
N ALA A 22 48.19 -5.53 9.11
CA ALA A 22 48.14 -5.43 7.66
C ALA A 22 47.63 -6.74 7.03
N GLY A 23 46.40 -7.14 7.39
CA GLY A 23 45.67 -8.26 6.80
C GLY A 23 44.32 -7.85 6.21
N SER A 24 43.77 -6.70 6.58
CA SER A 24 42.36 -6.37 6.24
C SER A 24 42.12 -5.92 4.80
N ALA A 25 43.14 -5.41 4.10
CA ALA A 25 43.01 -5.13 2.66
C ALA A 25 43.03 -6.42 1.82
N SER A 26 43.85 -7.39 2.22
CA SER A 26 43.96 -8.69 1.54
C SER A 26 42.73 -9.56 1.79
N THR A 27 42.16 -9.59 3.00
CA THR A 27 40.96 -10.39 3.27
C THR A 27 39.71 -9.88 2.56
N MET A 28 39.58 -8.57 2.31
CA MET A 28 38.43 -8.04 1.59
C MET A 28 38.56 -8.29 0.07
N GLU A 29 39.78 -8.18 -0.47
CA GLU A 29 40.11 -8.56 -1.85
C GLU A 29 40.02 -10.09 -2.09
N GLN A 30 40.30 -10.90 -1.07
CA GLN A 30 40.28 -12.37 -1.11
C GLN A 30 38.89 -12.95 -0.78
N LEU A 31 38.05 -12.24 -0.01
CA LEU A 31 36.60 -12.48 0.03
C LEU A 31 35.92 -12.07 -1.29
N ALA A 32 36.41 -11.00 -1.93
CA ALA A 32 35.95 -10.60 -3.26
C ALA A 32 36.34 -11.61 -4.36
N ALA A 33 37.40 -12.40 -4.14
CA ALA A 33 37.86 -13.43 -5.07
C ALA A 33 37.24 -14.83 -4.86
N SER A 34 36.50 -15.11 -3.78
CA SER A 34 36.20 -16.50 -3.35
C SER A 34 34.75 -16.98 -3.52
N GLY A 35 33.85 -16.20 -4.12
CA GLY A 35 32.47 -16.64 -4.39
C GLY A 35 31.49 -16.41 -3.24
N ASP A 36 31.94 -16.10 -2.03
CA ASP A 36 31.08 -15.75 -0.90
C ASP A 36 30.36 -14.40 -1.12
N ILE A 37 31.01 -13.39 -1.73
CA ILE A 37 30.32 -12.13 -2.08
C ILE A 37 29.24 -12.37 -3.15
N GLN A 38 29.51 -13.26 -4.10
CA GLN A 38 28.55 -13.65 -5.14
C GLN A 38 27.31 -14.29 -4.50
N THR A 39 27.52 -15.21 -3.56
CA THR A 39 26.46 -15.89 -2.80
C THR A 39 25.72 -14.95 -1.86
N LEU A 40 26.42 -14.04 -1.19
CA LEU A 40 25.80 -13.01 -0.36
C LEU A 40 24.94 -12.05 -1.19
N MET A 41 25.41 -11.63 -2.37
CA MET A 41 24.62 -10.79 -3.29
C MET A 41 23.41 -11.55 -3.87
N GLN A 42 23.55 -12.85 -4.15
CA GLN A 42 22.41 -13.70 -4.55
C GLN A 42 21.38 -13.83 -3.42
N MET A 43 21.85 -13.97 -2.18
CA MET A 43 20.98 -14.01 -1.01
C MET A 43 20.22 -12.68 -0.82
N VAL A 44 20.92 -11.54 -0.88
CA VAL A 44 20.30 -10.20 -0.74
C VAL A 44 19.32 -9.91 -1.87
N THR A 45 19.67 -10.25 -3.11
CA THR A 45 18.77 -10.05 -4.25
C THR A 45 17.55 -10.96 -4.14
N ALA A 46 17.71 -12.22 -3.75
CA ALA A 46 16.61 -13.14 -3.49
C ALA A 46 15.69 -12.64 -2.37
N GLU A 47 16.25 -12.12 -1.28
CA GLU A 47 15.49 -11.52 -0.18
C GLU A 47 14.71 -10.29 -0.64
N ARG A 48 15.35 -9.40 -1.42
CA ARG A 48 14.70 -8.21 -1.98
C ARG A 48 13.56 -8.58 -2.93
N ALA A 49 13.74 -9.60 -3.77
CA ALA A 49 12.69 -10.08 -4.67
C ALA A 49 11.50 -10.67 -3.89
N ALA A 50 11.77 -11.48 -2.86
CA ALA A 50 10.73 -12.03 -1.98
C ALA A 50 9.94 -10.93 -1.25
N LEU A 51 10.63 -9.88 -0.79
CA LEU A 51 9.99 -8.72 -0.16
C LEU A 51 9.13 -7.93 -1.16
N LEU A 52 9.63 -7.70 -2.38
CA LEU A 52 8.87 -7.03 -3.44
C LEU A 52 7.62 -7.83 -3.84
N ASP A 53 7.71 -9.15 -3.93
CA ASP A 53 6.57 -10.03 -4.22
C ASP A 53 5.52 -9.98 -3.09
N THR A 54 5.97 -9.94 -1.83
CA THR A 54 5.08 -9.77 -0.67
C THR A 54 4.35 -8.44 -0.72
N GLN A 55 5.09 -7.34 -0.92
CA GLN A 55 4.51 -6.00 -1.04
C GLN A 55 3.55 -5.88 -2.23
N MET A 56 3.87 -6.50 -3.36
CA MET A 56 2.99 -6.52 -4.53
C MET A 56 1.70 -7.29 -4.23
N THR A 57 1.79 -8.43 -3.56
CA THR A 57 0.62 -9.23 -3.16
C THR A 57 -0.27 -8.46 -2.20
N ASP A 58 0.30 -7.80 -1.19
CA ASP A 58 -0.45 -6.99 -0.24
C ASP A 58 -1.10 -5.78 -0.93
N GLN A 59 -0.39 -5.15 -1.85
CA GLN A 59 -0.93 -4.04 -2.63
C GLN A 59 -2.06 -4.49 -3.56
N VAL A 60 -1.99 -5.69 -4.16
CA VAL A 60 -3.09 -6.25 -4.96
C VAL A 60 -4.32 -6.50 -4.08
N ARG A 61 -4.13 -7.05 -2.87
CA ARG A 61 -5.23 -7.23 -1.91
C ARG A 61 -5.85 -5.90 -1.51
N GLN A 62 -5.03 -4.87 -1.29
CA GLN A 62 -5.51 -3.53 -0.98
C GLN A 62 -6.34 -2.95 -2.14
N VAL A 63 -5.88 -3.11 -3.38
CA VAL A 63 -6.64 -2.69 -4.57
C VAL A 63 -7.96 -3.46 -4.69
N GLN A 64 -7.97 -4.77 -4.43
CA GLN A 64 -9.20 -5.57 -4.43
C GLN A 64 -10.19 -5.07 -3.37
N ALA A 65 -9.74 -4.92 -2.12
CA ALA A 65 -10.58 -4.39 -1.04
C ALA A 65 -11.09 -2.98 -1.36
N ARG A 66 -10.28 -2.16 -2.04
CA ARG A 66 -10.70 -0.83 -2.51
C ARG A 66 -11.77 -0.93 -3.59
N ASN A 67 -11.61 -1.84 -4.55
CA ASN A 67 -12.62 -2.07 -5.59
C ASN A 67 -13.96 -2.52 -4.97
N ASP A 68 -13.91 -3.42 -3.99
CA ASP A 68 -15.10 -3.88 -3.27
C ASP A 68 -15.78 -2.73 -2.52
N THR A 69 -14.99 -1.84 -1.91
CA THR A 69 -15.49 -0.63 -1.24
C THR A 69 -16.16 0.32 -2.24
N ILE A 70 -15.55 0.56 -3.40
CA ILE A 70 -16.11 1.43 -4.45
C ILE A 70 -17.38 0.82 -5.03
N ALA A 71 -17.42 -0.50 -5.24
CA ALA A 71 -18.62 -1.20 -5.69
C ALA A 71 -19.77 -1.02 -4.68
N ALA A 72 -19.52 -1.28 -3.38
CA ALA A 72 -20.52 -1.09 -2.34
C ALA A 72 -21.00 0.37 -2.23
N LEU A 73 -20.09 1.34 -2.38
CA LEU A 73 -20.45 2.76 -2.42
C LEU A 73 -21.32 3.11 -3.63
N ASN A 74 -20.99 2.60 -4.83
CA ASN A 74 -21.80 2.83 -6.02
C ASN A 74 -23.18 2.19 -5.91
N ASP A 75 -23.26 0.97 -5.39
CA ASP A 75 -24.54 0.29 -5.13
C ASP A 75 -25.41 1.10 -4.16
N GLY A 76 -24.79 1.61 -3.08
CA GLY A 76 -25.49 2.46 -2.12
C GLY A 76 -25.91 3.82 -2.70
N VAL A 77 -25.07 4.46 -3.51
CA VAL A 77 -25.43 5.69 -4.24
C VAL A 77 -26.63 5.44 -5.15
N SER A 78 -26.63 4.34 -5.92
CA SER A 78 -27.78 3.97 -6.76
C SER A 78 -29.03 3.68 -5.94
N GLY A 79 -28.90 3.03 -4.78
CA GLY A 79 -30.02 2.81 -3.85
C GLY A 79 -30.59 4.12 -3.30
N LEU A 80 -29.73 5.05 -2.88
CA LEU A 80 -30.13 6.37 -2.41
C LEU A 80 -30.76 7.23 -3.53
N GLN A 81 -30.25 7.14 -4.76
CA GLN A 81 -30.86 7.80 -5.92
C GLN A 81 -32.24 7.23 -6.24
N GLY A 82 -32.41 5.90 -6.19
CA GLY A 82 -33.73 5.28 -6.35
C GLY A 82 -34.73 5.66 -5.24
N LEU A 83 -34.23 6.01 -4.05
CA LEU A 83 -35.05 6.64 -3.00
C LEU A 83 -35.38 8.08 -3.34
N LEU A 84 -34.43 8.85 -3.88
CA LEU A 84 -34.64 10.26 -4.27
C LEU A 84 -35.67 10.38 -5.38
N ASP A 85 -35.71 9.42 -6.30
CA ASP A 85 -36.71 9.36 -7.36
C ASP A 85 -38.14 9.28 -6.80
N GLN A 86 -38.34 8.78 -5.57
CA GLN A 86 -39.66 8.77 -4.91
C GLN A 86 -40.11 10.15 -4.44
N PHE A 87 -39.20 11.13 -4.39
CA PHE A 87 -39.49 12.53 -4.11
C PHE A 87 -39.71 13.35 -5.38
N THR A 88 -39.73 12.72 -6.55
CA THR A 88 -40.00 13.43 -7.79
C THR A 88 -41.52 13.60 -7.99
N ASP A 89 -41.92 14.80 -8.40
CA ASP A 89 -43.30 15.09 -8.81
C ASP A 89 -43.63 14.44 -10.17
N ASP A 90 -44.88 14.57 -10.61
CA ASP A 90 -45.33 14.07 -11.93
C ASP A 90 -44.54 14.67 -13.12
N GLN A 91 -43.74 15.71 -12.90
CA GLN A 91 -42.88 16.38 -13.87
C GLN A 91 -41.41 15.97 -13.77
N GLY A 92 -41.06 15.09 -12.82
CA GLY A 92 -39.69 14.61 -12.58
C GLY A 92 -38.82 15.58 -11.78
N ASN A 93 -39.40 16.60 -11.15
CA ASN A 93 -38.66 17.51 -10.27
C ASN A 93 -38.73 17.01 -8.83
N VAL A 94 -37.61 17.04 -8.12
CA VAL A 94 -37.59 16.74 -6.68
C VAL A 94 -38.40 17.81 -5.93
N ASP A 95 -39.48 17.39 -5.26
CA ASP A 95 -40.28 18.26 -4.41
C ASP A 95 -39.66 18.34 -3.00
N PRO A 96 -39.07 19.48 -2.59
CA PRO A 96 -38.39 19.61 -1.31
C PRO A 96 -39.34 19.57 -0.11
N ALA A 97 -40.65 19.74 -0.31
CA ALA A 97 -41.65 19.63 0.77
C ALA A 97 -42.15 18.20 0.97
N MET A 98 -41.88 17.29 0.03
CA MET A 98 -42.26 15.90 0.14
C MET A 98 -41.37 15.19 1.17
N THR A 99 -42.03 14.39 2.01
CA THR A 99 -41.36 13.51 2.97
C THR A 99 -41.86 12.10 2.77
N ILE A 100 -40.98 11.12 2.91
CA ILE A 100 -41.36 9.71 2.93
C ILE A 100 -41.10 9.15 4.32
N SER A 101 -41.91 8.18 4.75
CA SER A 101 -41.68 7.53 6.04
C SER A 101 -40.37 6.73 6.02
N LEU A 102 -39.70 6.66 7.18
CA LEU A 102 -38.47 5.89 7.33
C LEU A 102 -38.65 4.41 6.93
N ASP A 103 -39.82 3.83 7.22
CA ASP A 103 -40.15 2.46 6.82
C ASP A 103 -40.24 2.29 5.29
N GLN A 104 -40.77 3.28 4.57
CA GLN A 104 -40.79 3.27 3.10
C GLN A 104 -39.38 3.38 2.53
N ALA A 105 -38.50 4.19 3.13
CA ALA A 105 -37.13 4.29 2.68
C ALA A 105 -36.36 2.97 2.88
N ARG A 106 -36.56 2.30 4.02
CA ARG A 106 -35.98 0.97 4.27
C ARG A 106 -36.53 -0.11 3.33
N ALA A 107 -37.80 0.00 2.93
CA ALA A 107 -38.39 -0.89 1.94
C ALA A 107 -37.86 -0.63 0.52
N GLY A 108 -37.58 0.64 0.18
CA GLY A 108 -37.05 1.05 -1.13
C GLY A 108 -35.58 0.70 -1.34
N PHE A 109 -34.79 0.67 -0.26
CA PHE A 109 -33.38 0.27 -0.32
C PHE A 109 -33.06 -0.76 0.77
N ALA A 110 -33.08 -2.04 0.39
CA ALA A 110 -32.72 -3.13 1.28
C ALA A 110 -31.26 -3.01 1.72
N GLY A 111 -31.03 -2.90 3.04
CA GLY A 111 -29.69 -2.74 3.61
C GLY A 111 -29.25 -1.28 3.80
N LEU A 112 -30.16 -0.31 3.61
CA LEU A 112 -29.92 1.12 3.83
C LEU A 112 -29.23 1.42 5.16
N ASP A 113 -29.75 0.92 6.28
CA ASP A 113 -29.16 1.20 7.60
C ASP A 113 -27.71 0.69 7.70
N GLY A 114 -27.43 -0.52 7.19
CA GLY A 114 -26.10 -1.11 7.21
C GLY A 114 -25.13 -0.40 6.25
N PHE A 115 -25.63 0.15 5.14
CA PHE A 115 -24.83 0.99 4.24
C PHE A 115 -24.43 2.29 4.93
N LEU A 116 -25.39 2.99 5.54
CA LEU A 116 -25.13 4.25 6.21
C LEU A 116 -24.19 4.10 7.40
N GLU A 117 -24.37 3.05 8.21
CA GLU A 117 -23.50 2.75 9.34
C GLU A 117 -22.07 2.42 8.89
N ARG A 118 -21.91 1.52 7.91
CA ARG A 118 -20.60 1.12 7.39
C ARG A 118 -19.78 2.29 6.86
N HIS A 119 -20.46 3.23 6.21
CA HIS A 119 -19.84 4.37 5.56
C HIS A 119 -19.89 5.65 6.42
N GLY A 120 -20.43 5.58 7.64
CA GLY A 120 -20.51 6.72 8.54
C GLY A 120 -21.30 7.90 7.97
N LEU A 121 -22.31 7.63 7.14
CA LEU A 121 -23.09 8.65 6.43
C LEU A 121 -24.18 9.32 7.31
N GLY A 122 -24.18 9.04 8.61
CA GLY A 122 -25.15 9.55 9.56
C GLY A 122 -26.47 8.79 9.54
N GLU A 123 -27.37 9.15 10.45
CA GLU A 123 -28.72 8.58 10.51
C GLU A 123 -29.65 9.33 9.54
N LEU A 124 -30.53 8.58 8.89
CA LEU A 124 -31.73 9.12 8.26
C LEU A 124 -32.65 9.67 9.35
N ASP A 125 -33.45 10.69 9.06
CA ASP A 125 -34.37 11.31 10.02
C ASP A 125 -33.63 11.99 11.20
N ARG A 126 -32.80 12.99 10.89
CA ARG A 126 -31.98 13.67 11.93
C ARG A 126 -32.84 14.40 12.95
N ASP A 127 -34.04 14.81 12.55
CA ASP A 127 -35.00 15.50 13.39
C ASP A 127 -35.93 14.56 14.18
N HIS A 128 -35.78 13.24 14.02
CA HIS A 128 -36.57 12.20 14.70
C HIS A 128 -38.08 12.34 14.45
N SER A 129 -38.45 12.85 13.27
CA SER A 129 -39.82 13.03 12.80
C SER A 129 -40.48 11.72 12.35
N GLY A 130 -39.70 10.65 12.16
CA GLY A 130 -40.11 9.39 11.54
C GLY A 130 -40.20 9.46 10.01
N ALA A 131 -39.76 10.57 9.42
CA ALA A 131 -39.80 10.84 8.00
C ALA A 131 -38.46 11.35 7.50
N ILE A 132 -38.21 11.19 6.20
CA ILE A 132 -37.00 11.64 5.54
C ILE A 132 -37.39 12.69 4.51
N SER A 133 -36.67 13.80 4.50
CA SER A 133 -36.81 14.85 3.49
C SER A 133 -35.90 14.61 2.28
N ALA A 134 -36.28 15.19 1.14
CA ALA A 134 -35.46 15.14 -0.08
C ALA A 134 -34.09 15.82 0.11
N ASP A 135 -34.02 16.88 0.93
CA ASP A 135 -32.79 17.62 1.21
C ASP A 135 -31.78 16.79 2.03
N GLU A 136 -32.25 16.09 3.05
CA GLU A 136 -31.42 15.17 3.83
C GLU A 136 -30.87 14.04 2.97
N LEU A 137 -31.72 13.46 2.11
CA LEU A 137 -31.31 12.39 1.20
C LEU A 137 -30.31 12.88 0.15
N THR A 138 -30.52 14.08 -0.41
CA THR A 138 -29.58 14.72 -1.34
C THR A 138 -28.23 14.95 -0.67
N THR A 139 -28.23 15.46 0.57
CA THR A 139 -27.01 15.63 1.37
C THR A 139 -26.27 14.31 1.58
N MET A 140 -27.00 13.21 1.81
CA MET A 140 -26.40 11.88 1.95
C MET A 140 -25.83 11.34 0.64
N ILE A 141 -26.52 11.55 -0.48
CA ILE A 141 -26.05 11.18 -1.82
C ILE A 141 -24.75 11.93 -2.14
N ASP A 142 -24.68 13.23 -1.85
CA ASP A 142 -23.48 14.04 -2.04
C ASP A 142 -22.33 13.54 -1.17
N ALA A 143 -22.59 13.23 0.10
CA ALA A 143 -21.57 12.66 1.00
C ALA A 143 -21.07 11.29 0.51
N ALA A 144 -21.96 10.43 0.01
CA ALA A 144 -21.60 9.13 -0.56
C ALA A 144 -20.76 9.31 -1.84
N HIS A 145 -21.12 10.25 -2.73
CA HIS A 145 -20.33 10.59 -3.91
C HIS A 145 -18.93 11.10 -3.55
N GLN A 146 -18.80 11.92 -2.50
CA GLN A 146 -17.49 12.36 -2.01
C GLN A 146 -16.64 11.18 -1.54
N GLN A 147 -17.24 10.20 -0.86
CA GLN A 147 -16.53 8.97 -0.48
C GLN A 147 -16.09 8.14 -1.70
N VAL A 148 -16.96 8.00 -2.71
CA VAL A 148 -16.59 7.34 -3.99
C VAL A 148 -15.39 8.03 -4.61
N ALA A 149 -15.41 9.36 -4.68
CA ALA A 149 -14.32 10.14 -5.26
C ALA A 149 -13.01 9.95 -4.49
N SER A 150 -13.05 10.00 -3.15
CA SER A 150 -11.87 9.77 -2.30
C SER A 150 -11.32 8.35 -2.46
N ALA A 151 -12.18 7.34 -2.41
CA ALA A 151 -11.79 5.94 -2.57
C ALA A 151 -11.20 5.68 -3.97
N SER A 152 -11.77 6.29 -5.00
CA SER A 152 -11.27 6.21 -6.39
C SER A 152 -9.89 6.88 -6.55
N ALA A 153 -9.67 8.02 -5.89
CA ALA A 153 -8.36 8.68 -5.90
C ALA A 153 -7.29 7.81 -5.23
N GLU A 154 -7.63 7.20 -4.08
CA GLU A 154 -6.73 6.27 -3.39
C GLU A 154 -6.44 5.02 -4.23
N GLN A 155 -7.44 4.45 -4.90
CA GLN A 155 -7.27 3.34 -5.83
C GLN A 155 -6.30 3.69 -6.97
N GLN A 156 -6.39 4.90 -7.53
CA GLN A 156 -5.47 5.35 -8.58
C GLN A 156 -4.03 5.40 -8.08
N MET A 157 -3.81 5.88 -6.85
CA MET A 157 -2.47 5.85 -6.22
C MET A 157 -1.98 4.42 -6.00
N ASP A 158 -2.84 3.53 -5.52
CA ASP A 158 -2.52 2.12 -5.32
C ASP A 158 -2.15 1.43 -6.63
N MET A 159 -2.83 1.77 -7.74
CA MET A 159 -2.51 1.28 -9.07
C MET A 159 -1.16 1.81 -9.59
N LEU A 160 -0.85 3.08 -9.36
CA LEU A 160 0.47 3.64 -9.68
C LEU A 160 1.59 2.96 -8.87
N ARG A 161 1.32 2.68 -7.59
CA ARG A 161 2.24 1.96 -6.71
C ARG A 161 2.43 0.52 -7.18
N LEU A 162 1.37 -0.18 -7.58
CA LEU A 162 1.47 -1.51 -8.19
C LEU A 162 2.32 -1.50 -9.45
N GLN A 163 2.10 -0.54 -10.35
CA GLN A 163 2.90 -0.41 -11.58
C GLN A 163 4.37 -0.16 -11.24
N SER A 164 4.66 0.71 -10.27
CA SER A 164 6.04 0.96 -9.81
C SER A 164 6.68 -0.30 -9.21
N LEU A 165 5.95 -1.05 -8.39
CA LEU A 165 6.42 -2.31 -7.81
C LEU A 165 6.67 -3.37 -8.89
N MET A 166 5.77 -3.49 -9.87
CA MET A 166 5.94 -4.36 -11.03
C MET A 166 7.20 -4.01 -11.83
N ASN A 167 7.44 -2.72 -12.07
CA ASN A 167 8.64 -2.27 -12.76
C ASN A 167 9.91 -2.60 -11.96
N LYS A 168 9.94 -2.31 -10.65
CA LYS A 168 11.07 -2.63 -9.76
C LYS A 168 11.33 -4.14 -9.66
N ARG A 169 10.27 -4.94 -9.65
CA ARG A 169 10.32 -6.40 -9.67
C ARG A 169 10.96 -6.89 -10.97
N ASN A 170 10.48 -6.42 -12.12
CA ASN A 170 11.01 -6.80 -13.42
C ASN A 170 12.49 -6.40 -13.57
N GLU A 171 12.84 -5.17 -13.18
CA GLU A 171 14.24 -4.71 -13.17
C GLU A 171 15.12 -5.61 -12.28
N SER A 172 14.64 -5.97 -11.08
CA SER A 172 15.36 -6.88 -10.19
C SER A 172 15.53 -8.27 -10.79
N PHE A 173 14.51 -8.80 -11.47
CA PHE A 173 14.63 -10.08 -12.19
C PHE A 173 15.59 -10.02 -13.36
N ASP A 174 15.62 -8.93 -14.11
CA ASP A 174 16.56 -8.77 -15.22
C ASP A 174 18.00 -8.61 -14.70
N MET A 175 18.20 -7.88 -13.60
CA MET A 175 19.48 -7.83 -12.90
C MET A 175 19.90 -9.22 -12.38
N MET A 176 18.97 -9.99 -11.80
CA MET A 176 19.25 -11.37 -11.36
C MET A 176 19.66 -12.27 -12.53
N ARG A 177 18.97 -12.17 -13.67
CA ARG A 177 19.31 -12.92 -14.88
C ARG A 177 20.68 -12.54 -15.42
N GLN A 178 20.98 -11.24 -15.47
CA GLN A 178 22.29 -10.75 -15.89
C GLN A 178 23.39 -11.23 -14.95
N PHE A 179 23.14 -11.17 -13.65
CA PHE A 179 24.06 -11.65 -12.63
C PHE A 179 24.29 -13.16 -12.71
N SER A 180 23.23 -13.95 -12.93
CA SER A 180 23.35 -15.41 -13.12
C SER A 180 24.22 -15.73 -14.33
N ARG A 181 23.95 -15.09 -15.49
CA ARG A 181 24.76 -15.27 -16.70
C ARG A 181 26.23 -14.91 -16.46
N GLN A 182 26.47 -13.75 -15.83
CA GLN A 182 27.83 -13.31 -15.52
C GLN A 182 28.54 -14.26 -14.54
N THR A 183 27.80 -14.85 -13.59
CA THR A 183 28.35 -15.87 -12.67
C THR A 183 28.76 -17.13 -13.43
N ASP A 184 27.90 -17.61 -14.33
CA ASP A 184 28.15 -18.81 -15.12
C ASP A 184 29.31 -18.61 -16.10
N ASP A 185 29.38 -17.46 -16.77
CA ASP A 185 30.50 -17.09 -17.64
C ASP A 185 31.82 -16.99 -16.86
N SER A 186 31.79 -16.43 -15.64
CA SER A 186 32.97 -16.35 -14.77
C SER A 186 33.45 -17.74 -14.34
N ARG A 187 32.52 -18.64 -14.01
CA ARG A 187 32.82 -20.05 -13.68
C ARG A 187 33.40 -20.79 -14.89
N GLU A 188 32.79 -20.62 -16.06
CA GLU A 188 33.33 -21.19 -17.30
C GLU A 188 34.73 -20.65 -17.60
N SER A 189 34.98 -19.35 -17.42
CA SER A 189 36.30 -18.77 -17.64
C SER A 189 37.35 -19.31 -16.67
N ILE A 190 36.98 -19.60 -15.42
CA ILE A 190 37.89 -20.24 -14.45
C ILE A 190 38.18 -21.68 -14.89
N ILE A 191 37.15 -22.46 -15.25
CA ILE A 191 37.31 -23.84 -15.72
C ILE A 191 38.15 -23.90 -17.00
N ARG A 192 37.98 -22.93 -17.90
CA ARG A 192 38.67 -22.89 -19.20
C ARG A 192 40.14 -22.46 -19.10
N ASN A 193 40.57 -21.93 -17.94
CA ASN A 193 41.94 -21.44 -17.70
C ASN A 193 42.74 -22.36 -16.74
N ILE A 194 42.20 -23.54 -16.43
CA ILE A 194 42.84 -24.63 -15.68
C ILE A 194 43.13 -25.77 -16.67
#